data_AF-A0A556MUS3-F1
#
_entry.id   AF-A0A556MUS3-F1
#
_cell.length_a   1.000
_cell.length_b   1.000
_cell.length_c   1.000
_cell.angle_alpha   90.00
_cell.angle_beta   90.00
_cell.angle_gamma   90.00
#
_symmetry.space_group_name_H-M   'P 1'
#
loop_
_entity.id
_entity.type
_entity.pdbx_description
1 polymer ?
#
loop_
_entity_poly.entity_id
_entity_poly.type
_entity_poly.pdbx_seq_one_letter_code
_entity_poly.pdbx_strand_id
1 'polypeptide(L)'
;MTVVELKEKLIAQINSIDDEMLLDSIARNLEFELEINNEPYILSQGEIDAVNEGLEQFKNGQWITNEESNRRVDEWLKKYDGQ
;
A
#
# COMPACT_ATOMS: atom_id res chain seq x y z
N MET A 1 -12.79 24.01 6.34
CA MET A 1 -11.81 24.04 5.23
C MET A 1 -12.55 23.91 3.92
N THR A 2 -12.41 24.89 3.04
CA THR A 2 -12.87 24.85 1.66
C THR A 2 -11.88 24.07 0.80
N VAL A 3 -12.29 23.69 -0.41
CA VAL A 3 -11.40 23.06 -1.40
C VAL A 3 -10.21 23.97 -1.71
N VAL A 4 -10.41 25.28 -1.73
CA VAL A 4 -9.35 26.27 -1.96
C VAL A 4 -8.34 26.25 -0.81
N GLU A 5 -8.82 26.33 0.43
CA GLU A 5 -7.96 26.30 1.63
C GLU A 5 -7.17 24.97 1.73
N LEU A 6 -7.75 23.86 1.27
CA LEU A 6 -7.05 22.56 1.24
C LEU A 6 -5.91 22.55 0.20
N LYS A 7 -6.16 23.07 -1.00
CA LYS A 7 -5.14 23.16 -2.06
C LYS A 7 -3.98 24.06 -1.63
N GLU A 8 -4.27 25.22 -1.06
CA GLU A 8 -3.25 26.15 -0.56
C GLU A 8 -2.39 25.52 0.53
N LYS A 9 -3.00 24.79 1.47
CA LYS A 9 -2.28 24.06 2.51
C LYS A 9 -1.32 23.01 1.92
N LEU A 10 -1.78 22.21 0.96
CA LEU A 10 -0.95 21.18 0.33
C LEU A 10 0.24 21.80 -0.41
N ILE A 11 0.01 22.86 -1.19
CA ILE A 11 1.08 23.58 -1.90
C ILE A 11 2.11 24.13 -0.91
N ALA A 12 1.67 24.73 0.19
CA ALA A 12 2.57 25.26 1.21
C ALA A 12 3.42 24.15 1.86
N GLN A 13 2.84 22.97 2.12
CA GLN A 13 3.57 21.83 2.67
C GLN A 13 4.60 21.30 1.67
N ILE A 14 4.21 21.08 0.41
CA ILE A 14 5.11 20.60 -0.65
C ILE A 14 6.30 21.55 -0.83
N ASN A 15 6.05 22.86 -0.86
CA ASN A 15 7.10 23.88 -1.01
C ASN A 15 8.08 23.95 0.18
N SER A 16 7.73 23.35 1.33
CA SER A 16 8.59 23.31 2.52
C SER A 16 9.46 22.05 2.62
N ILE A 17 9.33 21.12 1.67
CA ILE A 17 10.07 19.85 1.66
C ILE A 17 11.30 19.99 0.76
N ASP A 18 12.48 19.75 1.32
CA ASP A 18 13.75 19.69 0.56
C ASP A 18 14.18 18.23 0.25
N ASP A 19 13.53 17.25 0.86
CA ASP A 19 13.83 15.82 0.68
C ASP A 19 13.23 15.31 -0.64
N GLU A 20 14.12 15.05 -1.61
CA GLU A 20 13.77 14.55 -2.94
C GLU A 20 13.04 13.20 -2.89
N MET A 21 13.44 12.28 -1.99
CA MET A 21 12.79 10.97 -1.88
C MET A 21 11.35 11.10 -1.36
N LEU A 22 11.14 12.02 -0.41
CA LEU A 22 9.80 12.31 0.08
C LEU A 22 8.93 12.94 -1.01
N LEU A 23 9.45 13.90 -1.77
CA LEU A 23 8.73 14.53 -2.89
C LEU A 23 8.36 13.51 -3.97
N ASP A 24 9.30 12.63 -4.34
CA ASP A 24 9.09 11.56 -5.31
C ASP A 24 8.02 10.56 -4.82
N SER A 25 8.05 10.19 -3.54
CA SER A 25 7.01 9.36 -2.94
C SER A 25 5.63 10.02 -2.98
N ILE A 26 5.54 11.31 -2.64
CA ILE A 26 4.28 12.06 -2.70
C ILE A 26 3.76 12.12 -4.15
N ALA A 27 4.64 12.39 -5.11
CA ALA A 27 4.29 12.47 -6.52
C ALA A 27 3.71 11.15 -7.04
N ARG A 28 4.38 10.01 -6.79
CA ARG A 28 3.88 8.68 -7.20
C ARG A 28 2.53 8.33 -6.58
N ASN A 29 2.31 8.67 -5.31
CA ASN A 29 1.02 8.41 -4.66
C ASN A 29 -0.09 9.27 -5.29
N LEU A 30 0.17 10.55 -5.57
CA LEU A 30 -0.81 11.41 -6.24
C LEU A 30 -1.11 10.92 -7.67
N GLU A 31 -0.09 10.51 -8.42
CA GLU A 31 -0.27 9.92 -9.74
C GLU A 31 -1.14 8.66 -9.68
N PHE A 32 -0.84 7.73 -8.76
CA PHE A 32 -1.64 6.53 -8.57
C PHE A 32 -3.12 6.85 -8.25
N GLU A 33 -3.39 7.75 -7.30
CA GLU A 33 -4.75 8.12 -6.93
C GLU A 33 -5.51 8.86 -8.04
N LEU A 34 -4.80 9.60 -8.90
CA LEU A 34 -5.38 10.30 -10.05
C LEU A 34 -5.57 9.38 -11.27
N GLU A 35 -4.73 8.37 -11.42
CA GLU A 35 -4.80 7.34 -12.47
C GLU A 35 -5.78 6.22 -12.13
N ILE A 36 -6.13 6.04 -10.85
CA ILE A 36 -7.32 5.27 -10.45
C ILE A 36 -8.52 6.00 -11.03
N ASN A 37 -8.86 5.62 -12.27
CA ASN A 37 -10.16 5.88 -12.84
C ASN A 37 -11.20 5.35 -11.84
N ASN A 38 -12.34 6.04 -11.69
CA ASN A 38 -13.45 5.58 -10.84
C ASN A 38 -14.04 4.22 -11.27
N GLU A 39 -13.42 3.53 -12.23
CA GLU A 39 -13.78 2.19 -12.67
C GLU A 39 -13.18 1.15 -11.72
N PRO A 40 -13.96 0.16 -11.28
CA PRO A 40 -13.45 -0.92 -10.45
C PRO A 40 -12.27 -1.63 -11.13
N TYR A 41 -11.21 -1.90 -10.37
CA TYR A 41 -10.13 -2.75 -10.85
C TYR A 41 -10.66 -4.15 -11.17
N ILE A 42 -10.47 -4.60 -12.40
CA ILE A 42 -10.88 -5.93 -12.86
C ILE A 42 -9.71 -6.89 -12.63
N LEU A 43 -9.88 -7.77 -11.63
CA LEU A 43 -8.90 -8.80 -11.32
C LEU A 43 -8.67 -9.72 -12.54
N SER A 44 -7.41 -10.06 -12.78
CA SER A 44 -7.01 -11.16 -13.67
C SER A 44 -7.43 -12.51 -13.10
N GLN A 45 -7.44 -13.55 -13.95
CA GLN A 45 -7.76 -14.91 -13.49
C GLN A 45 -6.83 -15.39 -12.37
N GLY A 46 -5.53 -15.09 -12.46
CA GLY A 46 -4.56 -15.49 -11.42
C GLY A 46 -4.82 -14.80 -10.07
N GLU A 47 -5.29 -13.56 -10.08
CA GLU A 47 -5.66 -12.84 -8.84
C GLU A 47 -6.97 -13.36 -8.27
N ILE A 48 -7.95 -13.68 -9.12
CA ILE A 48 -9.19 -14.35 -8.70
C ILE A 48 -8.86 -15.69 -8.04
N ASP A 49 -7.97 -16.48 -8.64
CA ASP A 49 -7.54 -17.77 -8.12
C ASP A 49 -6.83 -17.61 -6.76
N ALA A 50 -5.96 -16.62 -6.61
CA ALA A 50 -5.28 -16.32 -5.35
C ALA A 50 -6.26 -15.89 -4.24
N VAL A 51 -7.27 -15.08 -4.55
CA VAL A 51 -8.32 -14.70 -3.60
C VAL A 51 -9.12 -15.93 -3.17
N ASN A 52 -9.51 -16.79 -4.12
CA ASN A 52 -10.23 -18.02 -3.82
C ASN A 52 -9.40 -18.97 -2.95
N GLU A 53 -8.11 -19.09 -3.23
CA GLU A 53 -7.17 -19.85 -2.40
C GLU A 53 -7.16 -19.33 -0.96
N GLY A 54 -7.00 -18.02 -0.76
CA GLY A 54 -7.01 -17.43 0.58
C GLY A 54 -8.33 -17.65 1.34
N LEU A 55 -9.47 -17.61 0.65
CA LEU A 55 -10.77 -17.92 1.24
C LEU A 55 -10.87 -19.39 1.68
N GLU A 56 -10.36 -20.33 0.88
CA GLU A 56 -10.32 -21.74 1.24
C GLU A 56 -9.34 -22.00 2.39
N GLN A 57 -8.17 -21.35 2.38
CA GLN A 57 -7.22 -21.41 3.50
C GLN A 57 -7.86 -20.96 4.81
N PHE A 58 -8.61 -19.86 4.80
CA PHE A 58 -9.34 -19.38 5.97
C PHE A 58 -10.35 -20.40 6.48
N LYS A 59 -11.19 -20.96 5.60
CA LYS A 59 -12.19 -21.99 5.95
C LYS A 59 -11.53 -23.24 6.53
N ASN A 60 -10.37 -23.63 6.01
CA ASN A 60 -9.62 -24.80 6.45
C ASN A 60 -8.78 -24.56 7.71
N GLY A 61 -8.88 -23.38 8.33
CA GLY A 61 -8.11 -23.04 9.53
C GLY A 61 -6.62 -22.78 9.26
N GLN A 62 -6.24 -22.54 8.01
CA GLN A 62 -4.87 -22.23 7.57
C GLN A 62 -4.57 -20.74 7.73
N TRP A 63 -4.98 -20.16 8.86
CA TRP A 63 -4.67 -18.79 9.23
C TRP A 63 -3.65 -18.78 10.37
N ILE A 64 -2.93 -17.68 10.51
CA ILE A 64 -2.00 -17.44 11.61
C ILE A 64 -2.49 -16.26 12.44
N THR A 65 -2.07 -16.21 13.71
CA THR A 65 -2.36 -15.06 14.56
C THR A 65 -1.53 -13.86 14.09
N ASN A 66 -1.96 -12.66 14.47
CA ASN A 66 -1.20 -11.44 14.20
C ASN A 66 0.22 -11.51 14.80
N GLU A 67 0.37 -12.09 15.98
CA GLU A 67 1.66 -12.30 16.64
C GLU A 67 2.59 -13.20 15.80
N GLU A 68 2.07 -14.32 15.32
CA GLU A 68 2.83 -15.26 14.46
C GLU A 68 3.15 -14.64 13.10
N SER A 69 2.25 -13.81 12.54
CA SER A 69 2.50 -13.07 11.31
C SER A 69 3.68 -12.10 11.47
N ASN A 70 3.66 -11.27 12.52
CA ASN A 70 4.74 -10.33 12.80
C ASN A 70 6.08 -11.04 13.01
N ARG A 71 6.09 -12.15 13.76
CA ARG A 71 7.29 -12.97 13.97
C ARG A 71 7.89 -13.45 12.65
N ARG A 72 7.07 -13.91 11.70
CA ARG A 72 7.53 -14.36 10.37
C ARG A 72 8.09 -13.22 9.53
N VAL A 73 7.48 -12.04 9.58
CA VAL A 73 7.98 -10.84 8.89
C VAL A 73 9.36 -10.46 9.45
N ASP A 74 9.52 -10.43 10.77
CA ASP A 74 10.81 -10.15 11.41
C ASP A 74 11.89 -11.17 11.01
N GLU A 75 11.55 -12.45 10.95
CA GLU A 75 12.46 -13.50 10.49
C GLU A 75 12.81 -13.39 9.01
N TRP A 76 11.87 -12.95 8.18
CA TRP A 76 12.10 -12.69 6.77
C TRP A 76 13.05 -11.50 6.61
N LEU A 77 12.78 -10.36 7.24
CA LEU A 77 13.62 -9.16 7.17
C LEU A 77 15.06 -9.43 7.63
N LYS A 78 15.24 -10.18 8.73
CA LYS A 78 16.59 -10.58 9.19
C LYS A 78 17.39 -11.39 8.18
N LYS A 79 16.72 -12.18 7.32
CA LYS A 79 17.38 -12.95 6.25
C LYS A 79 17.80 -12.06 5.08
N TYR A 80 17.14 -10.92 4.89
CA TYR A 80 17.46 -9.95 3.83
C TYR A 80 18.51 -8.94 4.29
N ASP A 81 18.49 -8.50 5.55
CA ASP A 81 19.51 -7.61 6.13
C ASP A 81 20.86 -8.31 6.39
N GLY A 82 20.93 -9.63 6.19
CA GLY A 82 22.14 -10.46 6.36
C GLY A 82 22.88 -10.77 5.06
N GLN A 83 22.58 -10.10 3.94
CA GLN A 83 23.27 -10.24 2.64
C GLN A 83 24.03 -8.98 2.25
#